data_AF-A0A522LPI9-F1
#
_entry.id   AF-A0A522LPI9-F1
#
_cell.length_a   1.000
_cell.length_b   1.000
_cell.length_c   1.000
_cell.angle_alpha   90.00
_cell.angle_beta   90.00
_cell.angle_gamma   90.00
#
_symmetry.space_group_name_H-M   'P 1'
#
loop_
_entity.id
_entity.type
_entity.pdbx_description
1 polymer ?
#
loop_
_entity_poly.entity_id
_entity_poly.type
_entity_poly.pdbx_seq_one_letter_code
_entity_poly.pdbx_strand_id
1 'polypeptide(L)'
;MRNIDVSSEDLRKFALRVFIALFLTGTVLFFKHKEIHIWFYSAGILFLSGLFKPTLIKPAYSICMRSALVLEWVITRPVMLTVFYLLFTPFALVIRLFRADPLDRKIEKNKKSYWKEKINDPPGWERQF
;
A
#
# COMPACT_ATOMS: atom_id res chain seq x y z
N MET A 1 -13.04 -16.83 6.72
CA MET A 1 -11.67 -16.78 7.30
C MET A 1 -10.70 -17.06 6.16
N ARG A 2 -9.81 -16.12 5.82
CA ARG A 2 -8.80 -16.35 4.76
C ARG A 2 -7.84 -17.43 5.25
N ASN A 3 -7.72 -18.53 4.51
CA ASN A 3 -6.76 -19.57 4.81
C ASN A 3 -5.38 -19.02 4.44
N ILE A 4 -4.55 -18.75 5.45
CA ILE A 4 -3.18 -18.33 5.23
C ILE A 4 -2.43 -19.64 5.05
N ASP A 5 -2.18 -20.05 3.81
CA ASP A 5 -1.37 -21.22 3.52
C ASP A 5 0.08 -20.91 3.94
N VAL A 6 0.38 -21.22 5.20
CA VAL A 6 1.69 -20.97 5.77
C VAL A 6 2.67 -22.01 5.22
N SER A 7 3.32 -21.67 4.10
CA SER A 7 4.35 -22.49 3.47
C SER A 7 5.62 -22.51 4.32
N SER A 8 6.26 -23.68 4.42
CA SER A 8 7.52 -23.85 5.17
C SER A 8 8.66 -22.96 4.67
N GLU A 9 8.64 -22.58 3.39
CA GLU A 9 9.54 -21.57 2.83
C GLU A 9 9.31 -20.17 3.41
N ASP A 10 8.06 -19.77 3.61
CA ASP A 10 7.71 -18.43 4.10
C ASP A 10 8.10 -18.27 5.56
N LEU A 11 7.97 -19.33 6.37
CA LEU A 11 8.52 -19.38 7.72
C LEU A 11 10.04 -19.17 7.73
N ARG A 12 10.76 -19.84 6.82
CA ARG A 12 12.24 -19.71 6.73
C ARG A 12 12.66 -18.32 6.29
N LYS A 13 12.01 -17.74 5.27
CA LYS A 13 12.26 -16.37 4.79
C LYS A 13 11.97 -15.35 5.89
N PHE A 14 10.89 -15.53 6.64
CA PHE A 14 10.56 -14.68 7.79
C PHE A 14 11.61 -14.81 8.90
N ALA A 15 11.97 -16.04 9.28
CA ALA A 15 12.99 -16.28 10.31
C ALA A 15 14.34 -15.66 9.93
N LEU A 16 14.75 -15.78 8.67
CA LEU A 16 15.97 -15.17 8.14
C LEU A 16 15.92 -13.64 8.20
N ARG A 17 14.80 -13.01 7.81
CA ARG A 17 14.63 -11.55 7.89
C ARG A 17 14.71 -11.05 9.33
N VAL A 18 14.05 -11.73 10.27
CA VAL A 18 14.08 -11.36 11.70
C VAL A 18 15.46 -11.57 12.29
N PHE A 19 16.15 -12.66 11.93
CA PHE A 19 17.53 -12.91 12.33
C PHE A 19 18.46 -11.79 11.85
N ILE A 20 18.39 -11.39 10.58
CA ILE A 20 19.21 -10.30 10.03
C ILE A 20 18.91 -8.98 10.76
N ALA A 21 17.63 -8.66 10.98
CA ALA A 21 17.23 -7.43 11.67
C ALA A 21 17.74 -7.40 13.12
N LEU A 22 17.61 -8.49 13.86
CA LEU A 22 18.13 -8.62 15.22
C LEU A 22 19.65 -8.60 15.26
N PHE A 23 20.33 -9.26 14.31
CA PHE A 23 21.78 -9.27 14.22
C PHE A 23 22.33 -7.87 13.96
N LEU A 24 21.76 -7.14 13.00
CA LEU A 24 22.16 -5.76 12.68
C LEU A 24 21.92 -4.82 13.87
N THR A 25 20.74 -4.92 14.49
CA THR A 25 20.39 -4.12 15.68
C THR A 25 21.31 -4.45 16.85
N GLY A 26 21.62 -5.74 17.01
CA GLY A 26 22.67 -6.26 17.88
C GLY A 26 23.94 -5.51 17.62
N THR A 27 24.61 -5.72 16.48
CA THR A 27 25.89 -5.08 16.13
C THR A 27 25.91 -3.57 16.41
N VAL A 28 24.87 -2.82 16.07
CA VAL A 28 24.77 -1.37 16.38
C VAL A 28 24.79 -1.08 17.89
N LEU A 29 24.12 -1.91 18.70
CA LEU A 29 24.14 -1.82 20.16
C LEU A 29 25.50 -2.21 20.77
N PHE A 30 26.30 -3.03 20.07
CA PHE A 30 27.66 -3.42 20.49
C PHE A 30 28.56 -2.18 20.50
N PHE A 31 28.53 -1.45 19.38
CA PHE A 31 29.26 -0.20 19.20
C PHE A 31 28.84 0.88 20.20
N LYS A 32 27.67 0.74 20.84
CA LYS A 32 27.15 1.67 21.84
C LYS A 32 27.41 1.26 23.30
N HIS A 33 28.15 0.17 23.55
CA HIS A 33 28.53 -0.33 24.90
C HIS A 33 27.36 -0.36 25.91
N LYS A 34 26.17 -0.82 25.49
CA LYS A 34 25.04 -1.04 26.40
C LYS A 34 24.98 -2.52 26.81
N GLU A 35 24.95 -2.78 28.11
CA GLU A 35 24.82 -4.12 28.76
C GLU A 35 23.64 -4.98 28.23
N ILE A 36 22.64 -4.36 27.60
CA ILE A 36 21.48 -5.02 26.98
C ILE A 36 21.86 -5.92 25.78
N HIS A 37 23.10 -5.85 25.34
CA HIS A 37 23.63 -6.59 24.20
C HIS A 37 23.50 -8.13 24.32
N ILE A 38 23.68 -8.67 25.54
CA ILE A 38 23.56 -10.11 25.81
C ILE A 38 22.16 -10.64 25.48
N TRP A 39 21.13 -9.84 25.77
CA TRP A 39 19.74 -10.21 25.57
C TRP A 39 19.40 -10.27 24.08
N PHE A 40 19.92 -9.33 23.28
CA PHE A 40 19.77 -9.33 21.83
C PHE A 40 20.49 -10.50 21.15
N TYR A 41 21.69 -10.86 21.58
CA TYR A 41 22.40 -12.04 21.06
C TYR A 41 21.67 -13.34 21.40
N SER A 42 21.14 -13.46 22.63
CA SER A 42 20.35 -14.63 23.05
C SER A 42 19.06 -14.77 22.21
N ALA A 43 18.40 -13.65 21.90
CA ALA A 43 17.23 -13.63 21.02
C ALA A 43 17.59 -14.00 19.56
N GLY A 44 18.75 -13.56 19.07
CA GLY A 44 19.27 -13.94 17.75
C GLY A 44 19.54 -15.44 17.63
N ILE A 45 20.16 -16.04 18.66
CA ILE A 45 20.42 -17.49 18.73
C ILE A 45 19.11 -18.29 18.82
N LEU A 46 18.13 -17.79 19.58
CA LEU A 46 16.80 -18.39 19.64
C LEU A 46 16.10 -18.40 18.27
N PHE A 47 16.23 -17.32 17.50
CA PHE A 47 15.69 -17.24 16.14
C PHE A 47 16.47 -18.12 15.14
N LEU A 48 17.78 -18.28 15.34
CA LEU A 48 18.61 -19.21 14.57
C LEU A 48 18.22 -20.67 14.82
N SER A 49 17.84 -21.03 16.06
CA SER A 49 17.29 -22.35 16.38
C SER A 49 15.97 -22.62 15.65
N GLY A 50 15.16 -21.57 15.43
CA GLY A 50 13.93 -21.68 14.65
C GLY A 50 14.14 -21.89 13.14
N LEU A 51 15.35 -21.66 12.61
CA LEU A 51 15.72 -22.08 11.26
C LEU A 51 15.77 -23.63 11.15
N PHE A 52 16.18 -24.31 12.22
CA PHE A 52 16.24 -25.77 12.30
C PHE A 52 14.88 -26.41 12.63
N LYS A 53 14.08 -25.78 13.51
CA LYS A 53 12.71 -26.22 13.83
C LYS A 53 11.67 -25.13 13.52
N PRO A 54 11.13 -25.10 12.30
CA PRO A 54 10.10 -24.12 11.90
C PRO A 54 8.79 -24.27 12.68
N THR A 55 8.54 -25.44 13.29
CA THR A 55 7.33 -25.71 14.09
C THR A 55 7.18 -24.77 15.29
N LEU A 56 8.28 -24.34 15.92
CA LEU A 56 8.23 -23.39 17.04
C LEU A 56 7.96 -21.95 16.60
N ILE A 57 8.37 -21.56 15.39
CA ILE A 57 8.17 -20.22 14.85
C ILE A 57 6.76 -20.04 14.27
N LYS A 58 6.07 -21.14 13.89
CA LYS A 58 4.72 -21.12 13.32
C LYS A 58 3.69 -20.27 14.10
N PRO A 59 3.53 -20.39 15.42
CA PRO A 59 2.59 -19.55 16.17
C PRO A 59 2.99 -18.06 16.13
N ALA A 60 4.28 -17.75 16.27
CA ALA A 60 4.77 -16.37 16.22
C ALA A 60 4.56 -15.73 14.83
N TYR A 61 4.86 -16.48 13.76
CA TYR A 61 4.60 -16.05 12.38
C TYR A 61 3.12 -15.81 12.14
N SER A 62 2.24 -16.70 12.63
CA SER A 62 0.79 -16.56 12.45
C SER A 62 0.25 -15.30 13.13
N ILE A 63 0.68 -15.02 14.37
CA ILE A 63 0.31 -13.78 15.08
C ILE A 63 0.81 -12.56 14.31
N CYS A 64 2.08 -12.57 13.88
CA CYS A 64 2.66 -11.45 13.13
C CYS A 64 1.93 -11.21 11.81
N MET A 65 1.62 -12.27 11.07
CA MET A 65 0.86 -12.19 9.82
C MET A 65 -0.55 -11.64 10.05
N ARG A 66 -1.23 -12.07 11.11
CA ARG A 66 -2.55 -11.56 11.47
C ARG A 66 -2.49 -10.07 11.83
N SER A 67 -1.46 -9.65 12.56
CA SER A 67 -1.20 -8.23 12.83
C SER A 67 -0.92 -7.45 11.55
N ALA A 68 -0.13 -8.00 10.62
CA ALA A 68 0.14 -7.39 9.32
C ALA A 68 -1.14 -7.17 8.52
N LEU A 69 -2.06 -8.15 8.51
CA LEU A 69 -3.37 -8.01 7.85
C LEU A 69 -4.24 -6.92 8.48
N VAL A 70 -4.20 -6.78 9.81
CA VAL A 70 -4.90 -5.69 10.51
C VAL A 70 -4.27 -4.35 10.15
N LEU A 71 -2.95 -4.27 10.14
CA LEU A 71 -2.22 -3.07 9.78
C LEU A 71 -2.50 -2.67 8.33
N GLU A 72 -2.50 -3.63 7.41
CA GLU A 72 -2.85 -3.43 6.00
C GLU A 72 -4.26 -2.87 5.86
N TRP A 73 -5.22 -3.39 6.62
CA TRP A 73 -6.58 -2.88 6.63
C TRP A 73 -6.66 -1.43 7.14
N VAL A 74 -5.87 -1.10 8.16
CA VAL A 74 -5.76 0.25 8.74
C VAL A 74 -4.95 1.19 7.85
N ILE A 75 -4.04 0.72 7.01
CA ILE A 75 -3.23 1.57 6.13
C ILE A 75 -3.97 1.79 4.81
N THR A 76 -4.36 0.72 4.12
CA THR A 76 -4.90 0.80 2.75
C THR A 76 -6.16 1.63 2.67
N ARG A 77 -7.10 1.50 3.63
CA ARG A 77 -8.37 2.23 3.58
C ARG A 77 -8.20 3.74 3.82
N PRO A 78 -7.54 4.18 4.91
CA PRO A 78 -7.37 5.59 5.18
C PRO A 78 -6.37 6.24 4.24
N VAL A 79 -5.33 5.54 3.77
CA VAL A 79 -4.44 6.07 2.72
C VAL A 79 -5.24 6.38 1.47
N MET A 80 -6.07 5.44 0.98
CA MET A 80 -6.85 5.66 -0.23
C MET A 80 -7.81 6.85 -0.06
N LEU A 81 -8.47 6.93 1.10
CA LEU A 81 -9.35 8.05 1.44
C LEU A 81 -8.57 9.38 1.54
N THR A 82 -7.40 9.37 2.18
CA THR A 82 -6.54 10.55 2.32
C THR A 82 -6.06 11.04 0.96
N VAL A 83 -5.58 10.14 0.11
CA VAL A 83 -5.16 10.46 -1.26
C VAL A 83 -6.33 11.01 -2.06
N PHE A 84 -7.51 10.40 -1.94
CA PHE A 84 -8.71 10.90 -2.61
C PHE A 84 -9.04 12.33 -2.16
N TYR A 85 -9.14 12.57 -0.86
CA TYR A 85 -9.47 13.90 -0.36
C TYR A 85 -8.36 14.92 -0.63
N LEU A 86 -7.10 14.57 -0.41
CA LEU A 86 -5.98 15.51 -0.49
C LEU A 86 -5.52 15.78 -1.92
N LEU A 87 -5.72 14.86 -2.88
CA LEU A 87 -5.40 15.13 -4.28
C LEU A 87 -6.63 15.58 -5.07
N PHE A 88 -7.72 14.80 -5.07
CA PHE A 88 -8.87 15.09 -5.93
C PHE A 88 -9.65 16.32 -5.46
N THR A 89 -9.77 16.56 -4.15
CA THR A 89 -10.54 17.71 -3.65
C THR A 89 -9.89 19.04 -4.00
N PRO A 90 -8.59 19.30 -3.72
CA PRO A 90 -7.99 20.55 -4.15
C PRO A 90 -7.86 20.62 -5.67
N PHE A 91 -7.68 19.50 -6.38
CA PHE A 91 -7.70 19.52 -7.84
C PHE A 91 -9.05 20.00 -8.39
N ALA A 92 -10.16 19.51 -7.84
CA ALA A 92 -11.50 19.99 -8.19
C ALA A 92 -11.73 21.45 -7.76
N LEU A 93 -11.19 21.87 -6.62
CA LEU A 93 -11.29 23.24 -6.12
C LEU A 93 -10.49 24.21 -7.00
N VAL A 94 -9.30 23.80 -7.45
CA VAL A 94 -8.47 24.53 -8.41
C VAL A 94 -9.22 24.69 -9.74
N ILE A 95 -9.76 23.63 -10.33
CA ILE A 95 -10.57 23.72 -11.56
C ILE A 95 -11.76 24.67 -11.38
N ARG A 96 -12.44 24.62 -10.22
CA ARG A 96 -13.55 25.50 -9.89
C ARG A 96 -13.11 26.97 -9.75
N LEU A 97 -11.94 27.24 -9.16
CA LEU A 97 -11.39 28.58 -8.98
C LEU A 97 -10.92 29.19 -10.30
N PHE A 98 -10.26 28.39 -11.14
CA PHE A 98 -9.87 28.79 -12.50
C PHE A 98 -11.07 28.92 -13.45
N ARG A 99 -12.29 28.58 -12.98
CA ARG A 99 -13.54 28.68 -13.74
C ARG A 99 -13.47 27.98 -15.09
N ALA A 100 -12.57 27.00 -15.20
CA ALA A 100 -12.51 26.09 -16.32
C ALA A 100 -13.79 25.26 -16.20
N ASP A 101 -14.76 25.59 -17.05
CA ASP A 101 -16.01 24.85 -17.20
C ASP A 101 -15.82 23.94 -18.42
N PRO A 102 -15.06 22.83 -18.31
CA PRO A 102 -14.77 21.96 -19.45
C PRO A 102 -16.05 21.33 -20.03
N LEU A 103 -17.16 21.44 -19.29
CA LEU A 103 -18.41 20.78 -19.61
C LEU A 103 -19.57 21.76 -19.85
N ASP A 104 -19.28 23.07 -20.03
CA ASP A 104 -20.28 24.10 -20.39
C ASP A 104 -21.56 23.99 -19.53
N ARG A 105 -21.40 23.71 -18.22
CA ARG A 105 -22.51 23.26 -17.34
C ARG A 105 -23.52 24.36 -17.02
N LYS A 106 -23.23 25.60 -17.40
CA LYS A 106 -24.17 26.70 -17.30
C LYS A 106 -25.27 26.55 -18.34
N ILE A 107 -26.45 26.17 -17.88
CA ILE A 107 -27.69 26.19 -18.67
C ILE A 107 -28.04 27.66 -18.94
N GLU A 108 -27.54 28.19 -20.05
CA GLU A 108 -27.89 29.52 -20.54
C GLU A 108 -29.30 29.51 -21.12
N LYS A 109 -30.28 30.02 -20.36
CA LYS A 109 -31.70 30.07 -20.77
C LYS A 109 -31.97 30.92 -22.03
N ASN A 110 -30.98 31.70 -22.51
CA ASN A 110 -31.10 32.56 -23.68
C ASN A 110 -30.56 31.92 -24.97
N LYS A 111 -29.90 30.75 -24.90
CA LYS A 111 -29.41 30.06 -26.11
C LYS A 111 -30.56 29.37 -26.85
N LYS A 112 -30.68 29.64 -28.15
CA LYS A 112 -31.66 28.99 -29.05
C LYS A 112 -31.41 27.49 -29.24
N SER A 113 -30.18 27.03 -29.04
CA SER A 113 -29.78 25.63 -29.18
C SER A 113 -28.48 25.38 -28.43
N TYR A 114 -28.36 24.23 -27.75
CA TYR A 114 -27.12 23.76 -27.11
C TYR A 114 -26.27 22.88 -28.04
N TRP A 115 -26.73 22.63 -29.26
CA TRP A 115 -26.00 21.84 -30.24
C TRP A 115 -24.73 22.57 -30.65
N LYS A 116 -23.56 21.96 -30.41
CA LYS A 116 -22.29 22.41 -30.99
C LYS A 116 -22.23 21.90 -32.43
N GLU A 117 -21.99 22.79 -33.38
CA GLU A 117 -21.75 22.39 -34.78
C GLU A 117 -20.54 21.46 -34.84
N LYS A 118 -20.73 20.34 -35.52
CA LYS A 118 -19.68 19.34 -35.73
C LYS A 118 -18.74 19.90 -36.82
N ILE A 119 -17.64 20.53 -36.41
CA ILE A 119 -16.64 21.04 -37.34
C ILE A 119 -15.84 19.83 -37.85
N ASN A 120 -16.08 19.50 -39.12
CA ASN A 120 -15.48 18.42 -39.91
C ASN A 120 -15.90 17.00 -39.49
N ASP A 121 -16.94 16.48 -40.15
CA ASP A 121 -17.04 15.04 -40.35
C ASP A 121 -15.87 14.59 -41.24
N PRO A 122 -14.98 13.68 -40.78
CA PRO A 122 -14.08 13.00 -41.70
C PRO A 122 -14.91 12.24 -42.73
N PRO A 123 -14.56 12.26 -44.02
CA PRO A 123 -15.38 11.66 -45.06
C PRO A 123 -15.50 10.14 -44.85
N GLY A 124 -16.75 9.66 -44.70
CA GLY A 124 -17.14 8.30 -45.05
C GLY A 124 -17.11 7.25 -43.95
N TRP A 125 -18.10 7.27 -43.04
CA TRP A 125 -18.49 6.08 -42.27
C TRP A 125 -19.48 5.17 -43.04
N GLU A 126 -19.92 5.59 -44.22
CA GLU A 126 -20.87 4.87 -45.08
C GLU A 126 -20.29 3.62 -45.77
N ARG A 127 -19.00 3.30 -45.57
CA ARG A 127 -18.32 2.16 -46.24
C ARG A 127 -17.77 1.09 -45.30
N GLN A 128 -18.25 1.04 -44.05
CA GLN A 128 -17.73 0.09 -43.04
C GLN A 128 -18.54 -1.22 -42.93
N PHE A 129 -19.60 -1.40 -43.72
CA PHE A 129 -20.36 -2.65 -43.83
C PHE A 129 -20.38 -3.16 -45.27
#